data_AF-A0A521DRV0-F1
#
_entry.id   AF-A0A521DRV0-F1
#
_cell.length_a   1.000
_cell.length_b   1.000
_cell.length_c   1.000
_cell.angle_alpha   90.00
_cell.angle_beta   90.00
_cell.angle_gamma   90.00
#
_symmetry.space_group_name_H-M   'P 1'
#
loop_
_entity.id
_entity.type
_entity.pdbx_description
1 polymer ?
#
loop_
_entity_poly.entity_id
_entity_poly.type
_entity_poly.pdbx_seq_one_letter_code
_entity_poly.pdbx_strand_id
1 'polypeptide(L)'
;MPTCRHRPLKGGAQVGRTWPCRPLAGLGIAGLAVVVTLSQSCAAQPEAAARNEPPQVEYVGTHIWHMPHEDFGGFSAIEIEDDGTRFTALSDRATMRWGRIERGDDGRIAKMVPEGHTRLKDSRGRALKPGWVGDSEGIAIGKDGKIWVSFEGLTRVARYDTHTSNATPLPRPQEFKKMQRNSSLEALAITDDGTLLTLPERSGALGTPFPVWRFRDGKWDQPFSIPRSGDWLAVGADMGPDGRFYLLERDFLGLLGFRTRVRRFDLGPDGFSNEQILLSSYPLQYDNLEGISVWEDEQGIRLTMISDDNFSRLQRTELVEYRVTEDKP
;
A
#
# COMPACT_ATOMS: atom_id res chain seq x y z
N MET A 1 4.29 53.59 13.01
CA MET A 1 3.34 54.69 12.69
C MET A 1 1.92 54.21 12.98
N PRO A 2 1.01 55.05 13.49
CA PRO A 2 0.91 55.39 14.90
C PRO A 2 -0.36 54.80 15.56
N THR A 3 -0.26 54.74 16.88
CA THR A 3 -1.34 54.60 17.87
C THR A 3 -2.50 55.59 17.65
N CYS A 4 -3.73 55.14 17.87
CA CYS A 4 -4.86 56.03 18.15
C CYS A 4 -5.56 55.60 19.45
N ARG A 5 -5.46 56.44 20.49
CA ARG A 5 -6.37 56.49 21.64
C ARG A 5 -7.43 57.55 21.32
N HIS A 6 -8.67 57.36 21.77
CA HIS A 6 -9.46 58.33 22.57
C HIS A 6 -10.84 57.76 22.97
N ARG A 7 -11.01 57.50 24.28
CA ARG A 7 -12.07 57.92 25.27
C ARG A 7 -13.35 58.67 24.75
N PRO A 8 -14.39 58.91 25.59
CA PRO A 8 -15.03 58.12 26.67
C PRO A 8 -16.59 58.31 26.85
N LEU A 9 -17.19 57.48 27.74
CA LEU A 9 -18.26 57.72 28.76
C LEU A 9 -19.52 58.60 28.47
N LYS A 10 -20.72 58.09 28.82
CA LYS A 10 -21.43 58.30 30.13
C LYS A 10 -22.91 57.88 30.11
N GLY A 11 -23.34 57.31 31.25
CA GLY A 11 -24.67 57.46 31.89
C GLY A 11 -25.77 56.52 31.39
N GLY A 12 -26.53 55.80 32.21
CA GLY A 12 -26.68 55.77 33.66
C GLY A 12 -28.00 55.06 34.03
N ALA A 13 -28.19 54.84 35.33
CA ALA A 13 -29.42 54.42 36.03
C ALA A 13 -29.81 52.91 36.02
N GLN A 14 -29.37 52.24 37.10
CA GLN A 14 -30.11 51.19 37.80
C GLN A 14 -31.50 51.70 38.24
N VAL A 15 -32.51 50.82 38.30
CA VAL A 15 -33.35 50.57 39.51
C VAL A 15 -33.96 49.17 39.36
N GLY A 16 -33.62 48.27 40.29
CA GLY A 16 -34.33 47.00 40.45
C GLY A 16 -35.59 47.14 41.28
N ARG A 17 -36.46 46.12 41.27
CA ARG A 17 -37.20 45.69 42.46
C ARG A 17 -37.85 44.33 42.26
N THR A 18 -37.70 43.55 43.30
CA THR A 18 -38.15 42.18 43.54
C THR A 18 -39.65 42.11 43.90
N TRP A 19 -40.29 41.05 43.41
CA TRP A 19 -41.34 40.19 43.98
C TRP A 19 -42.15 40.67 45.19
N PRO A 20 -43.46 40.32 45.18
CA PRO A 20 -43.95 39.50 46.28
C PRO A 20 -44.84 38.34 45.82
N CYS A 21 -45.05 37.43 46.77
CA CYS A 21 -45.73 36.15 46.65
C CYS A 21 -46.98 36.14 47.56
N ARG A 22 -47.97 35.29 47.20
CA ARG A 22 -49.12 34.71 47.96
C ARG A 22 -50.49 35.44 47.90
N PRO A 23 -51.63 34.75 48.21
CA PRO A 23 -51.97 33.31 48.14
C PRO A 23 -53.34 32.95 47.47
N LEU A 24 -53.52 31.63 47.29
CA LEU A 24 -54.68 30.73 47.03
C LEU A 24 -56.15 31.25 47.03
N ALA A 25 -56.91 30.80 46.02
CA ALA A 25 -58.29 30.31 46.14
C ALA A 25 -58.59 29.32 44.99
N GLY A 26 -59.34 28.24 45.27
CA GLY A 26 -59.52 27.08 44.39
C GLY A 26 -60.80 27.03 43.55
N LEU A 27 -61.12 25.79 43.14
CA LEU A 27 -62.29 25.24 42.42
C LEU A 27 -62.23 25.21 40.87
N GLY A 28 -62.49 24.02 40.33
CA GLY A 28 -63.02 23.84 38.97
C GLY A 28 -62.49 22.63 38.20
N ILE A 29 -63.20 21.50 38.29
CA ILE A 29 -62.95 20.26 37.54
C ILE A 29 -63.35 20.45 36.07
N ALA A 30 -62.47 20.06 35.14
CA ALA A 30 -62.84 19.57 33.81
C ALA A 30 -61.73 18.64 33.29
N GLY A 31 -61.89 17.33 33.54
CA GLY A 31 -61.02 16.31 32.96
C GLY A 31 -61.28 16.19 31.46
N LEU A 32 -60.37 16.70 30.64
CA LEU A 32 -60.29 16.35 29.23
C LEU A 32 -59.34 15.15 29.12
N ALA A 33 -59.89 13.95 28.97
CA ALA A 33 -59.11 12.76 28.64
C ALA A 33 -58.61 12.90 27.19
N VAL A 34 -57.38 13.36 27.02
CA VAL A 34 -56.66 13.24 25.76
C VAL A 34 -56.25 11.77 25.62
N VAL A 35 -56.98 11.02 24.81
CA VAL A 35 -56.54 9.70 24.35
C VAL A 35 -55.40 9.95 23.36
N VAL A 36 -54.17 9.84 23.84
CA VAL A 36 -53.00 9.71 22.96
C VAL A 36 -53.03 8.29 22.42
N THR A 37 -53.58 8.12 21.22
CA THR A 37 -53.34 6.91 20.43
C THR A 37 -51.86 6.90 20.05
N LEU A 38 -51.06 6.12 20.75
CA LEU A 38 -49.71 5.76 20.34
C LEU A 38 -49.82 4.90 19.07
N SER A 39 -49.85 5.57 17.92
CA SER A 39 -49.62 4.92 16.64
C SER A 39 -48.20 4.36 16.68
N GLN A 40 -48.06 3.05 16.85
CA GLN A 40 -46.78 2.38 16.58
C GLN A 40 -46.54 2.48 15.07
N SER A 41 -45.94 3.59 14.65
CA SER A 41 -45.24 3.62 13.38
C SER A 41 -44.08 2.63 13.52
N CYS A 42 -44.23 1.45 12.91
CA CYS A 42 -43.08 0.63 12.55
C CYS A 42 -42.25 1.47 11.56
N ALA A 43 -41.41 2.36 12.09
CA ALA A 43 -40.27 2.85 11.34
C ALA A 43 -39.43 1.59 11.11
N ALA A 44 -39.44 1.08 9.88
CA ALA A 44 -38.48 0.09 9.45
C ALA A 44 -37.12 0.64 9.85
N GLN A 45 -36.47 -0.01 10.81
CA GLN A 45 -35.06 0.27 11.08
C GLN A 45 -34.36 0.08 9.74
N PRO A 46 -33.54 1.03 9.27
CA PRO A 46 -32.66 0.72 8.16
C PRO A 46 -31.93 -0.56 8.56
N GLU A 47 -32.02 -1.60 7.73
CA GLU A 47 -31.15 -2.75 7.81
C GLU A 47 -29.77 -2.19 8.10
N ALA A 48 -29.24 -2.52 9.29
CA ALA A 48 -27.92 -2.09 9.66
C ALA A 48 -27.02 -2.64 8.56
N ALA A 49 -26.55 -1.75 7.68
CA ALA A 49 -25.49 -2.09 6.74
C ALA A 49 -24.44 -2.81 7.58
N ALA A 50 -24.18 -4.07 7.25
CA ALA A 50 -23.21 -4.89 7.96
C ALA A 50 -21.98 -4.02 8.17
N ARG A 51 -21.71 -3.65 9.42
CA ARG A 51 -20.48 -2.94 9.76
C ARG A 51 -19.40 -3.99 9.58
N ASN A 52 -18.84 -4.07 8.38
CA ASN A 52 -17.58 -4.79 8.21
C ASN A 52 -16.61 -4.14 9.20
N GLU A 53 -16.22 -4.90 10.22
CA GLU A 53 -15.18 -4.44 11.13
C GLU A 53 -13.94 -4.08 10.32
N PRO A 54 -13.18 -3.05 10.71
CA PRO A 54 -11.94 -2.74 10.02
C PRO A 54 -11.04 -3.98 10.00
N PRO A 55 -10.29 -4.22 8.91
CA PRO A 55 -9.38 -5.35 8.85
C PRO A 55 -8.43 -5.33 10.05
N GLN A 56 -8.27 -6.48 10.69
CA GLN A 56 -7.30 -6.68 11.76
C GLN A 56 -5.95 -6.94 11.10
N VAL A 57 -4.91 -6.20 11.52
CA VAL A 57 -3.57 -6.32 10.96
C VAL A 57 -2.58 -6.66 12.09
N GLU A 58 -2.09 -7.89 12.08
CA GLU A 58 -1.24 -8.44 13.13
C GLU A 58 0.21 -8.58 12.62
N TYR A 59 1.17 -8.11 13.41
CA TYR A 59 2.58 -8.37 13.12
C TYR A 59 2.92 -9.84 13.37
N VAL A 60 3.43 -10.52 12.35
CA VAL A 60 3.84 -11.92 12.45
C VAL A 60 5.29 -12.01 12.90
N GLY A 61 6.20 -11.34 12.19
CA GLY A 61 7.63 -11.43 12.47
C GLY A 61 8.50 -10.71 11.45
N THR A 62 9.75 -10.46 11.86
CA THR A 62 10.82 -9.94 11.01
C THR A 62 11.94 -10.97 10.97
N HIS A 63 12.33 -11.38 9.77
CA HIS A 63 13.49 -12.24 9.52
C HIS A 63 14.60 -11.42 8.88
N ILE A 64 15.79 -11.44 9.47
CA ILE A 64 16.98 -10.80 8.88
C ILE A 64 17.65 -11.80 7.95
N TRP A 65 17.61 -11.53 6.65
CA TRP A 65 18.24 -12.37 5.65
C TRP A 65 19.66 -11.90 5.36
N HIS A 66 20.63 -12.80 5.51
CA HIS A 66 22.02 -12.54 5.19
C HIS A 66 22.62 -13.70 4.42
N MET A 67 23.40 -13.38 3.38
CA MET A 67 24.16 -14.36 2.62
C MET A 67 25.51 -13.76 2.20
N PRO A 68 26.65 -14.47 2.41
CA PRO A 68 27.96 -14.00 1.96
C PRO A 68 28.14 -14.26 0.45
N HIS A 69 27.52 -13.42 -0.38
CA HIS A 69 27.60 -13.50 -1.84
C HIS A 69 27.75 -12.09 -2.44
N GLU A 70 28.54 -11.93 -3.51
CA GLU A 70 28.88 -10.61 -4.07
C GLU A 70 27.66 -9.85 -4.63
N ASP A 71 26.74 -10.59 -5.26
CA ASP A 71 25.47 -10.11 -5.79
C ASP A 71 24.29 -10.37 -4.80
N PHE A 72 24.50 -10.17 -3.49
CA PHE A 72 23.43 -10.19 -2.48
C PHE A 72 23.20 -8.78 -1.93
N GLY A 73 21.93 -8.44 -1.68
CA GLY A 73 21.49 -7.10 -1.29
C GLY A 73 20.81 -6.37 -2.45
N GLY A 74 20.43 -5.11 -2.25
CA GLY A 74 19.79 -4.31 -3.30
C GLY A 74 18.36 -4.72 -3.62
N PHE A 75 17.62 -5.35 -2.71
CA PHE A 75 16.36 -6.01 -3.06
C PHE A 75 15.19 -5.02 -3.16
N SER A 76 14.76 -4.74 -4.39
CA SER A 76 13.60 -3.89 -4.69
C SER A 76 12.27 -4.63 -4.68
N ALA A 77 12.25 -5.95 -4.92
CA ALA A 77 11.00 -6.71 -4.96
C ALA A 77 11.12 -8.18 -4.52
N ILE A 78 9.99 -8.75 -4.09
CA ILE A 78 9.83 -10.15 -3.73
C ILE A 78 8.45 -10.65 -4.16
N GLU A 79 8.39 -11.92 -4.53
CA GLU A 79 7.17 -12.68 -4.79
C GLU A 79 7.22 -13.97 -3.98
N ILE A 80 6.14 -14.26 -3.26
CA ILE A 80 5.95 -15.46 -2.45
C ILE A 80 4.89 -16.31 -3.16
N GLU A 81 5.19 -17.59 -3.39
CA GLU A 81 4.18 -18.49 -3.97
C GLU A 81 3.03 -18.72 -2.97
N ASP A 82 1.83 -19.04 -3.48
CA ASP A 82 0.56 -19.08 -2.71
C ASP A 82 0.64 -19.91 -1.40
N ASP A 83 1.52 -20.90 -1.30
CA ASP A 83 1.68 -21.73 -0.09
C ASP A 83 2.65 -21.15 0.95
N GLY A 84 3.26 -20.01 0.67
CA GLY A 84 4.22 -19.36 1.56
C GLY A 84 5.56 -20.05 1.67
N THR A 85 5.83 -21.09 0.87
CA THR A 85 7.01 -21.96 1.00
C THR A 85 8.10 -21.67 -0.01
N ARG A 86 7.83 -20.83 -1.01
CA ARG A 86 8.78 -20.49 -2.07
C ARG A 86 8.81 -19.00 -2.33
N PHE A 87 9.95 -18.52 -2.79
CA PHE A 87 10.15 -17.11 -3.07
C PHE A 87 10.91 -16.88 -4.38
N THR A 88 10.67 -15.72 -4.98
CA THR A 88 11.54 -15.08 -5.97
C THR A 88 11.82 -13.66 -5.51
N ALA A 89 13.09 -13.30 -5.30
CA ALA A 89 13.52 -11.95 -4.93
C ALA A 89 14.32 -11.32 -6.07
N LEU A 90 14.08 -10.03 -6.33
CA LEU A 90 14.69 -9.24 -7.38
C LEU A 90 15.48 -8.09 -6.75
N SER A 91 16.70 -7.88 -7.24
CA SER A 91 17.52 -6.74 -6.89
C SER A 91 17.58 -5.71 -8.01
N ASP A 92 17.67 -4.44 -7.62
CA ASP A 92 17.97 -3.23 -8.43
C ASP A 92 19.15 -3.42 -9.42
N ARG A 93 20.04 -4.39 -9.19
CA ARG A 93 21.17 -4.73 -10.05
C ARG A 93 20.86 -5.77 -11.13
N ALA A 94 19.59 -5.98 -11.49
CA ALA A 94 19.15 -6.99 -12.44
C ALA A 94 19.51 -8.42 -12.03
N THR A 95 19.59 -8.71 -10.74
CA THR A 95 19.82 -10.07 -10.25
C THR A 95 18.58 -10.61 -9.58
N MET A 96 18.29 -11.88 -9.85
CA MET A 96 17.11 -12.56 -9.34
C MET A 96 17.54 -13.84 -8.64
N ARG A 97 16.92 -14.13 -7.51
CA ARG A 97 17.18 -15.31 -6.69
C ARG A 97 15.87 -15.98 -6.31
N TRP A 98 15.85 -17.29 -6.30
CA TRP A 98 14.66 -18.04 -5.92
C TRP A 98 15.03 -19.24 -5.06
N GLY A 99 14.04 -19.78 -4.35
CA GLY A 99 14.23 -20.95 -3.52
C GLY A 99 13.05 -21.21 -2.60
N ARG A 100 13.32 -21.88 -1.48
CA ARG A 100 12.31 -22.20 -0.47
C ARG A 100 12.45 -21.35 0.78
N ILE A 101 11.34 -21.22 1.50
CA ILE A 101 11.21 -20.65 2.82
C ILE A 101 10.98 -21.81 3.79
N GLU A 102 11.88 -21.98 4.74
CA GLU A 102 11.66 -22.89 5.88
C GLU A 102 11.01 -22.09 7.00
N ARG A 103 9.82 -22.53 7.42
CA ARG A 103 9.03 -21.89 8.48
C ARG A 103 9.10 -22.70 9.76
N GLY A 104 9.10 -22.01 10.90
CA GLY A 104 9.00 -22.65 12.22
C GLY A 104 7.58 -23.11 12.52
N ASP A 105 7.39 -23.82 13.65
CA ASP A 105 6.08 -24.29 14.12
C ASP A 105 5.10 -23.13 14.40
N ASP A 106 5.61 -21.92 14.64
CA ASP A 106 4.83 -20.69 14.81
C ASP A 106 4.49 -20.00 13.47
N GLY A 107 4.82 -20.62 12.33
CA GLY A 107 4.56 -20.11 10.99
C GLY A 107 5.47 -18.96 10.56
N ARG A 108 6.46 -18.56 11.38
CA ARG A 108 7.42 -17.51 11.04
C ARG A 108 8.52 -18.03 10.12
N ILE A 109 9.12 -17.14 9.32
CA ILE A 109 10.31 -17.45 8.52
C ILE A 109 11.47 -17.81 9.46
N ALA A 110 11.85 -19.08 9.47
CA ALA A 110 13.05 -19.54 10.17
C ALA A 110 14.29 -19.39 9.28
N LYS A 111 14.15 -19.61 7.97
CA LYS A 111 15.26 -19.53 7.02
C LYS A 111 14.80 -19.33 5.58
N MET A 112 15.51 -18.47 4.86
CA MET A 112 15.47 -18.40 3.40
C MET A 112 16.54 -19.35 2.81
N VAL A 113 16.14 -20.28 1.94
CA VAL A 113 17.03 -21.28 1.33
C VAL A 113 17.09 -21.06 -0.19
N PRO A 114 18.09 -20.31 -0.68
CA PRO A 114 18.28 -20.12 -2.11
C PRO A 114 18.61 -21.41 -2.84
N GLU A 115 17.87 -21.69 -3.91
CA GLU A 115 18.04 -22.85 -4.78
C GLU A 115 18.63 -22.45 -6.14
N GLY A 116 18.49 -21.18 -6.54
CA GLY A 116 19.09 -20.66 -7.74
C GLY A 116 19.21 -19.14 -7.74
N HIS A 117 20.07 -18.64 -8.62
CA HIS A 117 20.20 -17.21 -8.90
C HIS A 117 20.61 -17.00 -10.36
N THR A 118 20.32 -15.82 -10.89
CA THR A 118 20.69 -15.42 -12.24
C THR A 118 20.77 -13.92 -12.36
N ARG A 119 21.48 -13.46 -13.39
CA ARG A 119 21.38 -12.10 -13.89
C ARG A 119 20.36 -12.07 -15.03
N LEU A 120 19.42 -11.13 -14.97
CA LEU A 120 18.43 -10.95 -16.02
C LEU A 120 19.12 -10.70 -17.36
N LYS A 121 18.51 -11.20 -18.44
CA LYS A 121 19.04 -11.06 -19.80
C LYS A 121 18.21 -10.09 -20.61
N ASP A 122 18.83 -9.43 -21.59
CA ASP A 122 18.12 -8.70 -22.63
C ASP A 122 17.50 -9.65 -23.67
N SER A 123 16.79 -9.10 -24.66
CA SER A 123 16.16 -9.89 -25.72
C SER A 123 17.13 -10.61 -26.65
N ARG A 124 18.43 -10.28 -26.59
CA ARG A 124 19.51 -10.94 -27.32
C ARG A 124 20.28 -11.93 -26.44
N GLY A 125 19.80 -12.20 -25.22
CA GLY A 125 20.41 -13.14 -24.29
C GLY A 125 21.65 -12.62 -23.56
N ARG A 126 21.93 -11.32 -23.64
CA ARG A 126 23.07 -10.71 -22.92
C ARG A 126 22.65 -10.34 -21.51
N ALA A 127 23.46 -10.69 -20.52
CA ALA A 127 23.21 -10.31 -19.14
C ALA A 127 23.16 -8.77 -18.98
N LEU A 128 22.16 -8.29 -18.25
CA LEU A 128 21.96 -6.87 -17.98
C LEU A 128 23.01 -6.38 -16.97
N LYS A 129 23.69 -5.30 -17.34
CA LYS A 129 24.58 -4.59 -16.43
C LYS A 129 23.75 -3.72 -15.48
N PRO A 130 24.15 -3.58 -14.20
CA PRO A 130 23.51 -2.65 -13.28
C PRO A 130 23.44 -1.21 -13.82
N GLY A 131 22.48 -0.41 -13.32
CA GLY A 131 22.25 0.97 -13.75
C GLY A 131 21.33 1.06 -14.98
N TRP A 132 21.61 1.99 -15.90
CA TRP A 132 20.64 2.41 -16.95
C TRP A 132 19.81 1.30 -17.62
N VAL A 133 20.38 0.14 -17.96
CA VAL A 133 19.61 -0.95 -18.60
C VAL A 133 19.09 -2.00 -17.61
N GLY A 134 19.67 -2.08 -16.42
CA GLY A 134 19.47 -3.13 -15.43
C GLY A 134 18.84 -2.69 -14.11
N ASP A 135 18.59 -1.40 -13.86
CA ASP A 135 17.75 -0.90 -12.76
C ASP A 135 16.40 -1.59 -12.83
N SER A 136 16.21 -2.64 -12.05
CA SER A 136 15.02 -3.46 -12.04
C SER A 136 14.36 -3.36 -10.68
N GLU A 137 13.11 -2.91 -10.66
CA GLU A 137 12.45 -2.51 -9.41
C GLU A 137 11.35 -3.50 -9.03
N GLY A 138 10.25 -3.50 -9.77
CA GLY A 138 9.08 -4.34 -9.50
C GLY A 138 9.14 -5.69 -10.19
N ILE A 139 8.54 -6.70 -9.54
CA ILE A 139 8.30 -8.03 -10.09
C ILE A 139 6.81 -8.39 -9.95
N ALA A 140 6.26 -9.07 -10.95
CA ALA A 140 4.94 -9.69 -10.86
C ALA A 140 4.98 -11.07 -11.53
N ILE A 141 4.46 -12.11 -10.88
CA ILE A 141 4.43 -13.48 -11.44
C ILE A 141 2.98 -13.88 -11.77
N GLY A 142 2.71 -14.17 -13.04
CA GLY A 142 1.39 -14.62 -13.48
C GLY A 142 1.12 -16.08 -13.11
N LYS A 143 -0.16 -16.47 -13.08
CA LYS A 143 -0.59 -17.87 -12.87
C LYS A 143 -0.03 -18.86 -13.90
N ASP A 144 0.43 -18.37 -15.05
CA ASP A 144 1.12 -19.16 -16.07
C ASP A 144 2.63 -19.30 -15.83
N GLY A 145 3.13 -18.81 -14.69
CA GLY A 145 4.54 -18.83 -14.27
C GLY A 145 5.41 -17.80 -14.98
N LYS A 146 4.85 -16.94 -15.84
CA LYS A 146 5.62 -15.89 -16.50
C LYS A 146 5.96 -14.78 -15.51
N ILE A 147 7.20 -14.33 -15.60
CA ILE A 147 7.75 -13.29 -14.71
C ILE A 147 7.76 -11.97 -15.47
N TRP A 148 7.22 -10.94 -14.86
CA TRP A 148 7.23 -9.57 -15.37
C TRP A 148 8.13 -8.73 -14.48
N VAL A 149 8.96 -7.90 -15.09
CA VAL A 149 9.91 -7.03 -14.38
C VAL A 149 9.79 -5.61 -14.91
N SER A 150 9.59 -4.64 -14.02
CA SER A 150 9.70 -3.23 -14.35
C SER A 150 11.14 -2.76 -14.17
N PHE A 151 11.52 -1.77 -14.97
CA PHE A 151 12.84 -1.17 -14.93
C PHE A 151 12.70 0.33 -14.88
N GLU A 152 13.62 0.97 -14.16
CA GLU A 152 13.61 2.41 -13.96
C GLU A 152 14.46 3.15 -14.99
N GLY A 153 15.77 2.86 -15.05
CA GLY A 153 16.72 3.65 -15.84
C GLY A 153 16.27 3.77 -17.31
N LEU A 154 16.18 2.64 -18.00
CA LEU A 154 15.49 2.53 -19.27
C LEU A 154 14.06 2.08 -18.98
N THR A 155 13.24 3.07 -18.61
CA THR A 155 11.86 2.90 -18.12
C THR A 155 11.03 2.00 -19.02
N ARG A 156 10.76 0.77 -18.59
CA ARG A 156 10.07 -0.27 -19.38
C ARG A 156 9.58 -1.41 -18.49
N VAL A 157 8.77 -2.28 -19.07
CA VAL A 157 8.46 -3.60 -18.52
C VAL A 157 8.93 -4.67 -19.50
N ALA A 158 9.45 -5.78 -19.00
CA ALA A 158 9.81 -6.94 -19.80
C ALA A 158 9.30 -8.24 -19.18
N ARG A 159 8.98 -9.20 -20.03
CA ARG A 159 8.57 -10.55 -19.67
C ARG A 159 9.75 -11.51 -19.73
N TYR A 160 9.76 -12.47 -18.83
CA TYR A 160 10.64 -13.63 -18.82
C TYR A 160 9.78 -14.88 -18.70
N ASP A 161 9.94 -15.84 -19.62
CA ASP A 161 9.15 -17.08 -19.58
C ASP A 161 9.60 -18.03 -18.45
N THR A 162 10.83 -17.89 -17.98
CA THR A 162 11.41 -18.55 -16.80
C THR A 162 12.49 -17.63 -16.20
N HIS A 163 12.99 -17.94 -14.99
CA HIS A 163 14.05 -17.15 -14.34
C HIS A 163 15.28 -16.91 -15.22
N THR A 164 15.62 -17.85 -16.12
CA THR A 164 16.85 -17.81 -16.93
C THR A 164 16.61 -17.45 -18.42
N SER A 165 15.36 -17.18 -18.77
CA SER A 165 14.96 -16.83 -20.14
C SER A 165 15.50 -15.47 -20.58
N ASN A 166 15.47 -15.24 -21.90
CA ASN A 166 15.73 -13.91 -22.45
C ASN A 166 14.49 -13.01 -22.27
N ALA A 167 14.71 -11.70 -22.16
CA ALA A 167 13.61 -10.75 -22.06
C ALA A 167 12.78 -10.69 -23.34
N THR A 168 11.46 -10.72 -23.20
CA THR A 168 10.51 -10.24 -24.21
C THR A 168 10.03 -8.85 -23.78
N PRO A 169 10.57 -7.75 -24.36
CA PRO A 169 10.21 -6.40 -23.97
C PRO A 169 8.75 -6.10 -24.36
N LEU A 170 8.04 -5.41 -23.48
CA LEU A 170 6.74 -4.84 -23.83
C LEU A 170 6.89 -3.56 -24.66
N PRO A 171 5.84 -3.14 -25.39
CA PRO A 171 5.80 -1.82 -25.98
C PRO A 171 6.10 -0.75 -24.92
N ARG A 172 6.85 0.28 -25.31
CA ARG A 172 7.22 1.39 -24.42
C ARG A 172 6.51 2.67 -24.86
N PRO A 173 5.46 3.12 -24.15
CA PRO A 173 4.80 4.39 -24.41
C PRO A 173 5.78 5.57 -24.41
N GLN A 174 5.43 6.65 -25.12
CA GLN A 174 6.29 7.84 -25.20
C GLN A 174 6.35 8.55 -23.84
N GLU A 175 5.30 8.42 -23.04
CA GLU A 175 5.14 8.93 -21.69
C GLU A 175 6.19 8.35 -20.74
N PHE A 176 6.54 7.07 -20.89
CA PHE A 176 7.58 6.43 -20.08
C PHE A 176 8.95 7.08 -20.30
N LYS A 177 9.20 7.69 -21.47
CA LYS A 177 10.46 8.40 -21.75
C LYS A 177 10.52 9.77 -21.06
N LYS A 178 9.39 10.29 -20.60
CA LYS A 178 9.27 11.59 -19.93
C LYS A 178 9.26 11.45 -18.41
N MET A 179 9.17 10.23 -17.88
CA MET A 179 9.22 9.97 -16.45
C MET A 179 10.56 10.43 -15.87
N GLN A 180 10.52 10.85 -14.61
CA GLN A 180 11.72 11.24 -13.90
C GLN A 180 12.67 10.04 -13.82
N ARG A 181 13.94 10.27 -14.14
CA ARG A 181 14.99 9.28 -13.90
C ARG A 181 15.19 9.14 -12.39
N ASN A 182 15.27 7.92 -11.89
CA ASN A 182 15.44 7.61 -10.46
C ASN A 182 14.18 7.86 -9.59
N SER A 183 12.98 7.81 -10.18
CA SER A 183 11.66 7.83 -9.52
C SER A 183 10.53 7.33 -10.46
N SER A 184 10.80 6.31 -11.27
CA SER A 184 9.91 5.80 -12.33
C SER A 184 9.26 4.49 -11.90
N LEU A 185 9.15 3.46 -12.75
CA LEU A 185 8.26 2.30 -12.53
C LEU A 185 8.73 1.37 -11.38
N GLU A 186 8.48 1.76 -10.13
CA GLU A 186 8.82 0.97 -8.93
C GLU A 186 7.87 -0.20 -8.71
N ALA A 187 6.57 0.08 -8.78
CA ALA A 187 5.55 -0.89 -8.42
C ALA A 187 5.00 -1.60 -9.67
N LEU A 188 4.84 -2.92 -9.58
CA LEU A 188 4.30 -3.77 -10.64
C LEU A 188 3.46 -4.88 -10.01
N ALA A 189 2.20 -5.01 -10.44
CA ALA A 189 1.29 -6.06 -10.02
C ALA A 189 0.64 -6.71 -11.25
N ILE A 190 0.14 -7.93 -11.09
CA ILE A 190 -0.60 -8.65 -12.12
C ILE A 190 -1.93 -9.16 -11.56
N THR A 191 -3.03 -8.92 -12.27
CA THR A 191 -4.34 -9.45 -11.90
C THR A 191 -4.53 -10.87 -12.43
N ASP A 192 -5.54 -11.56 -11.89
CA ASP A 192 -5.91 -12.93 -12.27
C ASP A 192 -6.13 -13.16 -13.77
N ASP A 193 -6.62 -12.14 -14.49
CA ASP A 193 -6.83 -12.19 -15.94
C ASP A 193 -5.55 -11.90 -16.76
N GLY A 194 -4.40 -11.69 -16.11
CA GLY A 194 -3.12 -11.40 -16.74
C GLY A 194 -2.87 -9.92 -17.05
N THR A 195 -3.75 -9.01 -16.59
CA THR A 195 -3.54 -7.57 -16.74
C THR A 195 -2.42 -7.08 -15.82
N LEU A 196 -1.44 -6.36 -16.36
CA LEU A 196 -0.41 -5.72 -15.53
C LEU A 196 -0.87 -4.33 -15.10
N LEU A 197 -0.55 -3.98 -13.87
CA LEU A 197 -0.70 -2.63 -13.31
C LEU A 197 0.66 -2.15 -12.83
N THR A 198 1.06 -0.94 -13.22
CA THR A 198 2.33 -0.34 -12.77
C THR A 198 2.18 1.15 -12.56
N LEU A 199 2.97 1.70 -11.65
CA LEU A 199 2.93 3.11 -11.30
C LEU A 199 4.32 3.60 -10.89
N PRO A 200 4.60 4.91 -11.05
CA PRO A 200 5.90 5.45 -10.71
C PRO A 200 6.08 5.75 -9.22
N GLU A 201 7.33 5.80 -8.73
CA GLU A 201 7.66 6.26 -7.37
C GLU A 201 7.08 7.64 -7.08
N ARG A 202 7.20 8.52 -8.09
CA ARG A 202 6.78 9.91 -8.02
C ARG A 202 5.79 10.24 -9.13
N SER A 203 4.79 11.02 -8.76
CA SER A 203 3.75 11.57 -9.63
C SER A 203 4.07 12.96 -10.16
N GLY A 204 5.34 13.38 -10.14
CA GLY A 204 5.80 14.68 -10.64
C GLY A 204 5.73 15.84 -9.65
N ALA A 205 4.68 15.95 -8.82
CA ALA A 205 4.58 16.96 -7.76
C ALA A 205 3.89 16.40 -6.50
N LEU A 206 4.14 17.04 -5.36
CA LEU A 206 3.44 16.73 -4.10
C LEU A 206 1.92 16.89 -4.30
N GLY A 207 1.16 15.92 -3.81
CA GLY A 207 -0.31 15.88 -3.96
C GLY A 207 -0.85 15.50 -5.34
N THR A 208 0.01 15.33 -6.36
CA THR A 208 -0.44 14.78 -7.65
C THR A 208 -0.71 13.27 -7.46
N PRO A 209 -1.88 12.73 -7.87
CA PRO A 209 -2.16 11.30 -7.81
C PRO A 209 -1.12 10.49 -8.58
N PHE A 210 -0.83 9.27 -8.13
CA PHE A 210 0.00 8.34 -8.87
C PHE A 210 -0.74 7.86 -10.11
N PRO A 211 -0.21 8.08 -11.34
CA PRO A 211 -0.82 7.50 -12.53
C PRO A 211 -0.63 5.98 -12.49
N VAL A 212 -1.71 5.23 -12.69
CA VAL A 212 -1.63 3.77 -12.79
C VAL A 212 -1.81 3.38 -14.25
N TRP A 213 -0.74 2.81 -14.79
CA TRP A 213 -0.67 2.28 -16.14
C TRP A 213 -1.15 0.85 -16.15
N ARG A 214 -1.93 0.51 -17.17
CA ARG A 214 -2.49 -0.82 -17.35
C ARG A 214 -2.02 -1.40 -18.67
N PHE A 215 -1.51 -2.63 -18.64
CA PHE A 215 -1.19 -3.40 -19.84
C PHE A 215 -2.16 -4.58 -19.99
N ARG A 216 -2.93 -4.57 -21.07
CA ARG A 216 -3.91 -5.61 -21.41
C ARG A 216 -3.96 -5.76 -22.93
N ASP A 217 -4.11 -6.99 -23.42
CA ASP A 217 -4.26 -7.29 -24.86
C ASP A 217 -3.17 -6.66 -25.75
N GLY A 218 -1.93 -6.64 -25.24
CA GLY A 218 -0.78 -6.12 -25.98
C GLY A 218 -0.67 -4.58 -25.99
N LYS A 219 -1.51 -3.86 -25.24
CA LYS A 219 -1.57 -2.39 -25.25
C LYS A 219 -1.48 -1.80 -23.85
N TRP A 220 -0.82 -0.65 -23.78
CA TRP A 220 -0.81 0.20 -22.60
C TRP A 220 -1.91 1.26 -22.69
N ASP A 221 -2.61 1.48 -21.58
CA ASP A 221 -3.39 2.68 -21.30
C ASP A 221 -3.12 3.17 -19.86
N GLN A 222 -3.68 4.32 -19.49
CA GLN A 222 -3.57 4.88 -18.14
C GLN A 222 -4.97 5.29 -17.64
N PRO A 223 -5.85 4.31 -17.38
CA PRO A 223 -7.24 4.58 -17.06
C PRO A 223 -7.45 5.03 -15.62
N PHE A 224 -6.46 4.80 -14.74
CA PHE A 224 -6.62 4.94 -13.30
C PHE A 224 -5.56 5.84 -12.69
N SER A 225 -5.82 6.25 -11.45
CA SER A 225 -4.85 6.87 -10.59
C SER A 225 -5.14 6.52 -9.13
N ILE A 226 -4.11 6.54 -8.30
CA ILE A 226 -4.24 6.37 -6.85
C ILE A 226 -4.00 7.72 -6.18
N PRO A 227 -4.88 8.18 -5.28
CA PRO A 227 -4.67 9.40 -4.53
C PRO A 227 -3.33 9.37 -3.79
N ARG A 228 -2.57 10.45 -3.94
CA ARG A 228 -1.34 10.67 -3.17
C ARG A 228 -1.66 11.55 -1.96
N SER A 229 -1.27 11.08 -0.78
CA SER A 229 -1.41 11.81 0.47
C SER A 229 -0.04 12.04 1.09
N GLY A 230 0.29 13.26 1.49
CA GLY A 230 1.56 13.56 2.16
C GLY A 230 2.81 13.23 1.32
N ASP A 231 3.89 12.89 2.02
CA ASP A 231 5.22 12.67 1.43
C ASP A 231 5.47 11.21 0.99
N TRP A 232 4.46 10.35 1.15
CA TRP A 232 4.54 8.93 0.77
C TRP A 232 4.87 8.75 -0.72
N LEU A 233 5.76 7.79 -0.98
CA LEU A 233 6.27 7.37 -2.28
C LEU A 233 5.91 5.90 -2.51
N ALA A 234 5.38 5.56 -3.69
CA ALA A 234 5.06 4.18 -4.05
C ALA A 234 6.32 3.39 -4.35
N VAL A 235 6.51 2.21 -3.76
CA VAL A 235 7.73 1.42 -3.96
C VAL A 235 7.47 -0.02 -4.36
N GLY A 236 6.31 -0.58 -3.99
CA GLY A 236 5.93 -1.92 -4.39
C GLY A 236 4.42 -2.05 -4.47
N ALA A 237 3.92 -3.00 -5.25
CA ALA A 237 2.51 -3.33 -5.28
C ALA A 237 2.30 -4.80 -5.62
N ASP A 238 1.16 -5.34 -5.20
CA ASP A 238 0.75 -6.68 -5.56
C ASP A 238 -0.78 -6.79 -5.58
N MET A 239 -1.30 -7.82 -6.25
CA MET A 239 -2.70 -8.21 -6.16
C MET A 239 -2.85 -9.31 -5.11
N GLY A 240 -3.67 -9.06 -4.09
CA GLY A 240 -3.96 -10.08 -3.09
C GLY A 240 -4.86 -11.19 -3.63
N PRO A 241 -4.90 -12.34 -2.94
CA PRO A 241 -5.79 -13.46 -3.30
C PRO A 241 -7.28 -13.12 -3.16
N ASP A 242 -7.60 -12.04 -2.43
CA ASP A 242 -8.95 -11.45 -2.35
C ASP A 242 -9.31 -10.56 -3.57
N GLY A 243 -8.43 -10.48 -4.57
CA GLY A 243 -8.61 -9.68 -5.78
C GLY A 243 -8.43 -8.18 -5.56
N ARG A 244 -7.93 -7.76 -4.40
CA ARG A 244 -7.67 -6.36 -4.07
C ARG A 244 -6.24 -5.95 -4.41
N PHE A 245 -6.05 -4.66 -4.67
CA PHE A 245 -4.74 -4.09 -4.96
C PHE A 245 -4.09 -3.60 -3.66
N TYR A 246 -2.86 -4.03 -3.42
CA TYR A 246 -2.05 -3.65 -2.28
C TYR A 246 -0.89 -2.77 -2.74
N LEU A 247 -0.68 -1.66 -2.05
CA LEU A 247 0.36 -0.69 -2.35
C LEU A 247 1.27 -0.51 -1.14
N LEU A 248 2.55 -0.80 -1.31
CA LEU A 248 3.61 -0.46 -0.39
C LEU A 248 4.12 0.95 -0.69
N GLU A 249 4.13 1.78 0.34
CA GLU A 249 4.69 3.12 0.27
C GLU A 249 5.73 3.34 1.37
N ARG A 250 6.75 4.13 1.06
CA ARG A 250 7.77 4.58 2.01
C ARG A 250 7.84 6.09 2.09
N ASP A 251 8.48 6.57 3.15
CA ASP A 251 8.94 7.96 3.28
C ASP A 251 10.27 7.98 4.04
N PHE A 252 11.21 8.82 3.59
CA PHE A 252 12.55 8.94 4.15
C PHE A 252 12.72 10.26 4.89
N LEU A 253 12.88 10.18 6.22
CA LEU A 253 12.91 11.31 7.14
C LEU A 253 14.35 11.69 7.56
N GLY A 254 15.34 11.41 6.70
CA GLY A 254 16.74 11.70 6.96
C GLY A 254 17.31 10.88 8.13
N LEU A 255 17.72 11.54 9.21
CA LEU A 255 18.27 10.86 10.41
C LEU A 255 17.25 9.99 11.14
N LEU A 256 15.95 10.21 10.91
CA LEU A 256 14.87 9.37 11.43
C LEU A 256 14.56 8.18 10.50
N GLY A 257 15.43 7.91 9.53
CA GLY A 257 15.34 6.75 8.63
C GLY A 257 14.02 6.67 7.88
N PHE A 258 13.61 5.43 7.62
CA PHE A 258 12.40 5.13 6.84
C PHE A 258 11.20 4.93 7.75
N ARG A 259 10.04 5.27 7.20
CA ARG A 259 8.74 4.75 7.62
C ARG A 259 8.04 4.16 6.42
N THR A 260 7.16 3.21 6.69
CA THR A 260 6.47 2.43 5.66
C THR A 260 4.98 2.42 5.96
N ARG A 261 4.14 2.33 4.93
CA ARG A 261 2.74 2.00 5.07
C ARG A 261 2.30 1.05 3.96
N VAL A 262 1.28 0.25 4.24
CA VAL A 262 0.58 -0.53 3.22
C VAL A 262 -0.84 -0.02 3.12
N ARG A 263 -1.27 0.29 1.90
CA ARG A 263 -2.65 0.59 1.55
C ARG A 263 -3.27 -0.54 0.75
N ARG A 264 -4.58 -0.69 0.88
CA ARG A 264 -5.38 -1.64 0.12
C ARG A 264 -6.55 -0.93 -0.56
N PHE A 265 -6.91 -1.40 -1.75
CA PHE A 265 -7.98 -0.84 -2.57
C PHE A 265 -8.79 -1.93 -3.24
N ASP A 266 -10.10 -1.72 -3.34
CA ASP A 266 -10.95 -2.47 -4.27
C ASP A 266 -10.65 -1.98 -5.70
N LEU A 267 -10.40 -2.92 -6.61
CA LEU A 267 -10.18 -2.65 -8.03
C LEU A 267 -11.44 -2.97 -8.85
N GLY A 268 -12.14 -1.93 -9.28
CA GLY A 268 -13.34 -2.03 -10.12
C GLY A 268 -13.11 -1.57 -11.56
N PRO A 269 -14.15 -1.62 -12.42
CA PRO A 269 -14.07 -1.14 -13.79
C PRO A 269 -13.76 0.37 -13.88
N ASP A 270 -14.19 1.14 -12.87
CA ASP A 270 -13.96 2.59 -12.77
C ASP A 270 -12.64 2.94 -12.05
N GLY A 271 -11.85 1.93 -11.64
CA GLY A 271 -10.56 2.09 -10.99
C GLY A 271 -10.57 1.75 -9.50
N PHE A 272 -9.73 2.45 -8.73
CA PHE A 272 -9.50 2.16 -7.31
C PHE A 272 -10.54 2.83 -6.41
N SER A 273 -11.02 2.08 -5.43
CA SER A 273 -11.99 2.55 -4.44
C SER A 273 -11.73 1.91 -3.08
N ASN A 274 -12.49 2.32 -2.06
CA ASN A 274 -12.42 1.76 -0.71
C ASN A 274 -10.99 1.72 -0.15
N GLU A 275 -10.29 2.86 -0.22
CA GLU A 275 -8.94 2.99 0.29
C GLU A 275 -8.91 2.67 1.79
N GLN A 276 -8.01 1.76 2.17
CA GLN A 276 -7.76 1.39 3.55
C GLN A 276 -6.26 1.42 3.83
N ILE A 277 -5.86 2.05 4.93
CA ILE A 277 -4.50 1.95 5.45
C ILE A 277 -4.47 0.74 6.38
N LEU A 278 -3.74 -0.31 5.98
CA LEU A 278 -3.62 -1.54 6.74
C LEU A 278 -2.57 -1.43 7.84
N LEU A 279 -1.43 -0.84 7.51
CA LEU A 279 -0.35 -0.61 8.46
C LEU A 279 0.34 0.71 8.17
N SER A 280 0.86 1.35 9.21
CA SER A 280 1.81 2.47 9.13
C SER A 280 2.84 2.28 10.24
N SER A 281 4.11 2.14 9.86
CA SER A 281 5.20 1.97 10.81
C SER A 281 5.60 3.31 11.45
N TYR A 282 6.28 3.23 12.59
CA TYR A 282 7.05 4.35 13.11
C TYR A 282 8.33 4.54 12.27
N PRO A 283 8.91 5.76 12.25
CA PRO A 283 10.25 5.96 11.71
C PRO A 283 11.28 5.05 12.40
N LEU A 284 12.25 4.53 11.65
CA LEU A 284 13.28 3.57 12.11
C LEU A 284 12.75 2.21 12.60
N GLN A 285 11.45 1.92 12.46
CA GLN A 285 10.92 0.62 12.87
C GLN A 285 11.44 -0.52 11.99
N TYR A 286 11.52 -0.26 10.68
CA TYR A 286 12.06 -1.16 9.67
C TYR A 286 13.11 -0.43 8.85
N ASP A 287 13.93 -1.21 8.16
CA ASP A 287 14.81 -0.66 7.13
C ASP A 287 14.00 -0.22 5.89
N ASN A 288 14.68 0.06 4.79
CA ASN A 288 14.08 0.54 3.56
C ASN A 288 13.20 -0.52 2.84
N LEU A 289 11.99 -0.78 3.35
CA LEU A 289 11.03 -1.69 2.71
C LEU A 289 10.63 -1.15 1.33
N GLU A 290 10.95 -1.92 0.29
CA GLU A 290 10.71 -1.56 -1.11
C GLU A 290 9.85 -2.58 -1.87
N GLY A 291 9.94 -3.87 -1.51
CA GLY A 291 9.13 -4.92 -2.13
C GLY A 291 7.98 -5.39 -1.24
N ILE A 292 6.87 -5.83 -1.85
CA ILE A 292 5.73 -6.47 -1.20
C ILE A 292 5.23 -7.64 -2.05
N SER A 293 4.85 -8.74 -1.39
CA SER A 293 4.05 -9.82 -1.94
C SER A 293 2.88 -10.11 -1.00
N VAL A 294 1.72 -10.43 -1.56
CA VAL A 294 0.46 -10.65 -0.86
C VAL A 294 -0.10 -12.02 -1.24
N TRP A 295 -0.11 -12.92 -0.28
CA TRP A 295 -0.50 -14.32 -0.44
C TRP A 295 -1.40 -14.74 0.72
N GLU A 296 -1.91 -15.97 0.74
CA GLU A 296 -2.75 -16.46 1.85
C GLU A 296 -2.27 -17.79 2.40
N ASP A 297 -2.32 -17.93 3.73
CA ASP A 297 -2.19 -19.22 4.41
C ASP A 297 -3.56 -19.63 5.02
N GLU A 298 -3.61 -20.78 5.68
CA GLU A 298 -4.84 -21.26 6.36
C GLU A 298 -5.36 -20.29 7.43
N GLN A 299 -4.55 -19.33 7.88
CA GLN A 299 -4.93 -18.32 8.87
C GLN A 299 -5.32 -16.97 8.25
N GLY A 300 -5.16 -16.78 6.94
CA GLY A 300 -5.62 -15.58 6.22
C GLY A 300 -4.55 -14.97 5.31
N ILE A 301 -4.80 -13.73 4.89
CA ILE A 301 -3.89 -13.00 3.99
C ILE A 301 -2.61 -12.63 4.74
N ARG A 302 -1.47 -12.82 4.10
CA ARG A 302 -0.14 -12.45 4.60
C ARG A 302 0.52 -11.47 3.65
N LEU A 303 1.03 -10.39 4.23
CA LEU A 303 1.85 -9.39 3.58
C LEU A 303 3.31 -9.72 3.89
N THR A 304 4.12 -10.04 2.89
CA THR A 304 5.56 -10.22 3.05
C THR A 304 6.27 -9.08 2.34
N MET A 305 6.92 -8.21 3.11
CA MET A 305 7.68 -7.09 2.58
C MET A 305 9.18 -7.37 2.70
N ILE A 306 9.97 -6.91 1.72
CA ILE A 306 11.44 -7.01 1.74
C ILE A 306 12.09 -5.63 1.76
N SER A 307 13.16 -5.45 2.54
CA SER A 307 13.95 -4.23 2.52
C SER A 307 15.16 -4.31 1.62
N ASP A 308 15.43 -3.17 0.99
CA ASP A 308 16.69 -2.88 0.34
C ASP A 308 17.74 -2.42 1.37
N ASP A 309 18.89 -3.09 1.36
CA ASP A 309 20.02 -2.71 2.19
C ASP A 309 20.91 -1.63 1.55
N ASN A 310 20.57 -1.14 0.35
CA ASN A 310 21.38 -0.26 -0.50
C ASN A 310 22.84 -0.73 -0.66
N PHE A 311 23.12 -2.03 -0.48
CA PHE A 311 24.48 -2.58 -0.35
C PHE A 311 25.33 -1.90 0.75
N SER A 312 24.68 -1.32 1.75
CA SER A 312 25.28 -0.62 2.88
C SER A 312 25.50 -1.56 4.05
N ARG A 313 26.65 -1.45 4.72
CA ARG A 313 26.94 -2.23 5.95
C ARG A 313 26.06 -1.83 7.16
N LEU A 314 25.37 -0.69 7.07
CA LEU A 314 24.53 -0.17 8.14
C LEU A 314 23.07 -0.63 8.04
N GLN A 315 22.66 -1.08 6.85
CA GLN A 315 21.30 -1.54 6.58
C GLN A 315 21.23 -3.06 6.54
N ARG A 316 20.02 -3.58 6.60
CA ARG A 316 19.73 -5.02 6.62
C ARG A 316 18.68 -5.34 5.58
N THR A 317 18.83 -6.50 4.93
CA THR A 317 17.73 -7.14 4.21
C THR A 317 16.82 -7.81 5.24
N GLU A 318 15.64 -7.24 5.43
CA GLU A 318 14.60 -7.68 6.34
C GLU A 318 13.44 -8.24 5.53
N LEU A 319 12.87 -9.36 5.98
CA LEU A 319 11.58 -9.84 5.54
C LEU A 319 10.59 -9.58 6.67
N VAL A 320 9.64 -8.69 6.44
CA VAL A 320 8.65 -8.26 7.44
C VAL A 320 7.29 -8.83 7.07
N GLU A 321 6.74 -9.69 7.91
CA GLU A 321 5.45 -10.33 7.69
C GLU A 321 4.36 -9.75 8.62
N TYR A 322 3.23 -9.40 8.01
CA TYR A 322 1.99 -9.05 8.69
C TYR A 322 0.86 -9.95 8.21
N ARG A 323 -0.12 -10.23 9.06
CA ARG A 323 -1.34 -10.94 8.73
C ARG A 323 -2.51 -9.97 8.69
N VAL A 324 -3.37 -10.13 7.69
CA VAL A 324 -4.61 -9.39 7.53
C VAL A 324 -5.77 -10.37 7.67
N THR A 325 -6.63 -10.14 8.63
CA THR A 325 -7.88 -10.90 8.80
C THR A 325 -9.09 -9.97 8.75
N GLU A 326 -10.18 -10.51 8.23
CA GLU A 326 -11.49 -9.87 8.24
C GLU A 326 -12.48 -10.85 8.87
N ASP A 327 -13.38 -10.33 9.69
CA ASP A 327 -14.53 -11.11 10.10
C ASP A 327 -15.38 -11.38 8.85
N LYS A 328 -15.57 -12.66 8.52
CA LYS A 328 -16.48 -13.04 7.45
C LYS A 328 -17.90 -12.60 7.86
N PRO A 329 -18.65 -11.90 6.99
CA PRO A 329 -19.99 -11.42 7.30
C PRO A 329 -20.98 -12.55 7.63
#